data_AF-A0A2E9J0J8-F1
#
_entry.id   AF-A0A2E9J0J8-F1
#
_cell.length_a   1.000
_cell.length_b   1.000
_cell.length_c   1.000
_cell.angle_alpha   90.00
_cell.angle_beta   90.00
_cell.angle_gamma   90.00
#
_symmetry.space_group_name_H-M   'P 1'
#
loop_
_entity.id
_entity.type
_entity.pdbx_description
1 polymer ?
#
loop_
_entity_poly.entity_id
_entity_poly.type
_entity_poly.pdbx_seq_one_letter_code
_entity_poly.pdbx_strand_id
1 'polypeptide(L)'
;MGLYSSFNPLLSKAAQAMLVVSAIFAGFEMSSTSHAKDIDLKRTKLDQGSAGLLAILEPSIATPAPKPQLVLGRTDRLISSTGDPIWNLRLEVPGQPVRHYDAVSGRAHRQQANRDQMGSKAPLPSGKYTLGPVEPLAEGAYPELGPVWIGIEPTFTTGRRVLGIHQDPSAGLNGNSGTLGCIGLISKRDLLELSNLIRVSDVRMLLVED
;
A
#
# COMPACT_ATOMS: atom_id res chain seq x y z
N MET A 1 -19.51 -25.67 52.33
CA MET A 1 -19.05 -26.80 51.49
C MET A 1 -18.70 -26.18 50.14
N GLY A 2 -17.45 -26.03 49.70
CA GLY A 2 -16.26 -26.88 49.88
C GLY A 2 -16.30 -27.97 48.81
N LEU A 3 -15.34 -28.13 47.87
CA LEU A 3 -13.93 -27.71 47.79
C LEU A 3 -13.64 -27.04 46.40
N TYR A 4 -12.67 -26.16 46.14
CA TYR A 4 -11.18 -26.26 46.22
C TYR A 4 -10.60 -27.53 45.57
N SER A 5 -9.50 -27.58 44.81
CA SER A 5 -8.71 -26.57 44.06
C SER A 5 -7.47 -27.28 43.47
N SER A 6 -7.04 -27.00 42.24
CA SER A 6 -5.62 -27.14 41.86
C SER A 6 -5.25 -26.43 40.55
N PHE A 7 -4.52 -25.33 40.69
CA PHE A 7 -3.54 -24.88 39.68
C PHE A 7 -2.31 -25.81 39.73
N ASN A 8 -1.57 -25.92 38.62
CA ASN A 8 -0.11 -25.77 38.72
C ASN A 8 0.56 -25.42 37.36
N PRO A 9 1.42 -24.40 37.30
CA PRO A 9 2.30 -24.10 36.17
C PRO A 9 3.75 -24.59 36.40
N LEU A 10 4.57 -24.67 35.35
CA LEU A 10 6.06 -24.53 35.33
C LEU A 10 6.50 -24.59 33.84
N LEU A 11 7.17 -23.63 33.17
CA LEU A 11 8.37 -22.78 33.38
C LEU A 11 9.71 -23.39 32.92
N SER A 12 10.45 -22.56 32.14
CA SER A 12 11.92 -22.50 31.86
C SER A 12 12.29 -22.76 30.38
N LYS A 13 12.73 -21.79 29.55
CA LYS A 13 13.89 -20.85 29.55
C LYS A 13 15.26 -21.44 29.11
N ALA A 14 15.71 -21.03 27.92
CA ALA A 14 17.09 -20.74 27.47
C ALA A 14 16.96 -19.91 26.14
N ALA A 15 17.67 -18.81 25.80
CA ALA A 15 19.12 -18.50 25.78
C ALA A 15 19.89 -19.45 24.82
N GLN A 16 20.83 -19.10 23.90
CA GLN A 16 21.57 -17.91 23.39
C GLN A 16 22.29 -18.36 22.07
N ALA A 17 23.00 -17.58 21.22
CA ALA A 17 23.02 -16.18 20.75
C ALA A 17 24.10 -16.02 19.63
N MET A 18 24.13 -14.90 18.85
CA MET A 18 25.15 -14.57 17.80
C MET A 18 25.15 -15.50 16.54
N LEU A 19 25.77 -15.19 15.38
CA LEU A 19 26.66 -14.11 14.91
C LEU A 19 26.39 -13.77 13.41
N VAL A 20 26.81 -12.58 12.97
CA VAL A 20 26.80 -12.08 11.58
C VAL A 20 27.94 -12.65 10.72
N VAL A 21 27.70 -12.85 9.41
CA VAL A 21 28.74 -12.69 8.36
C VAL A 21 28.14 -11.89 7.19
N SER A 22 28.81 -10.81 6.81
CA SER A 22 28.50 -10.00 5.63
C SER A 22 29.29 -10.49 4.40
N ALA A 23 28.72 -10.32 3.20
CA ALA A 23 29.45 -10.47 1.94
C ALA A 23 29.55 -9.10 1.26
N ILE A 24 30.75 -8.52 1.28
CA ILE A 24 31.08 -7.30 0.55
C ILE A 24 31.49 -7.69 -0.88
N PHE A 25 30.74 -7.24 -1.88
CA PHE A 25 31.20 -7.20 -3.26
C PHE A 25 31.37 -5.74 -3.69
N ALA A 26 32.58 -5.22 -3.50
CA ALA A 26 33.05 -4.00 -4.15
C ALA A 26 34.02 -4.42 -5.26
N GLY A 27 33.68 -4.10 -6.51
CA GLY A 27 34.47 -4.47 -7.67
C GLY A 27 34.63 -3.30 -8.64
N PHE A 28 35.84 -3.19 -9.18
CA PHE A 28 36.24 -2.35 -10.31
C PHE A 28 36.32 -0.82 -10.11
N GLU A 29 37.51 -0.37 -9.69
CA GLU A 29 38.13 0.77 -10.36
C GLU A 29 38.56 0.35 -11.79
N MET A 30 38.39 1.23 -12.79
CA MET A 30 39.57 1.75 -13.48
C MET A 30 39.26 3.07 -14.20
N SER A 31 40.08 4.08 -13.95
CA SER A 31 40.06 5.36 -14.67
C SER A 31 40.84 5.25 -15.99
N SER A 32 40.39 5.94 -17.04
CA SER A 32 41.31 6.55 -18.01
C SER A 32 40.61 7.63 -18.85
N THR A 33 41.07 8.87 -18.73
CA THR A 33 40.72 9.99 -19.60
C THR A 33 41.86 10.28 -20.56
N SER A 34 41.62 10.22 -21.87
CA SER A 34 42.47 10.78 -22.93
C SER A 34 41.77 10.57 -24.27
N HIS A 35 41.79 11.45 -25.28
CA HIS A 35 42.08 12.88 -25.46
C HIS A 35 41.82 13.06 -26.97
N ALA A 36 41.26 14.20 -27.40
CA ALA A 36 40.81 14.37 -28.79
C ALA A 36 41.93 14.30 -29.84
N LYS A 37 41.56 13.87 -31.06
CA LYS A 37 42.16 14.37 -32.31
C LYS A 37 41.08 14.56 -33.37
N ASP A 38 40.82 15.82 -33.70
CA ASP A 38 40.12 16.21 -34.92
C ASP A 38 40.95 15.87 -36.16
N ILE A 39 40.30 15.34 -37.20
CA ILE A 39 40.75 15.49 -38.58
C ILE A 39 39.50 15.80 -39.43
N ASP A 40 39.26 17.08 -39.71
CA ASP A 40 38.36 17.51 -40.79
C ASP A 40 39.02 17.15 -42.13
N LEU A 41 38.30 16.40 -42.97
CA LEU A 41 38.62 16.31 -44.39
C LEU A 41 37.36 16.21 -45.25
N LYS A 42 36.82 17.38 -45.61
CA LYS A 42 35.75 17.55 -46.59
C LYS A 42 35.99 16.75 -47.87
N ARG A 43 34.99 15.95 -48.30
CA ARG A 43 34.87 15.47 -49.68
C ARG A 43 33.41 15.46 -50.16
N THR A 44 33.13 16.40 -51.06
CA THR A 44 32.31 16.32 -52.29
C THR A 44 30.98 15.53 -52.32
N LYS A 45 29.96 16.21 -52.86
CA LYS A 45 28.57 15.77 -53.13
C LYS A 45 28.45 14.96 -54.45
N LEU A 46 27.28 14.32 -54.63
CA LEU A 46 26.86 13.37 -55.70
C LEU A 46 27.37 11.93 -55.45
N ASP A 47 26.61 10.86 -55.69
CA ASP A 47 25.42 10.72 -56.57
C ASP A 47 24.29 9.83 -55.99
N GLN A 48 23.23 9.63 -56.76
CA GLN A 48 21.95 8.97 -56.50
C GLN A 48 22.04 7.48 -56.09
N GLY A 49 21.01 7.01 -55.36
CA GLY A 49 20.78 5.58 -55.11
C GLY A 49 19.41 5.32 -54.48
N SER A 50 18.42 4.99 -55.29
CA SER A 50 17.09 4.57 -54.82
C SER A 50 17.17 3.22 -54.08
N ALA A 51 17.21 3.26 -52.75
CA ALA A 51 16.91 2.12 -51.91
C ALA A 51 15.53 2.33 -51.27
N GLY A 52 14.51 1.65 -51.81
CA GLY A 52 13.18 1.67 -51.25
C GLY A 52 13.17 0.97 -49.89
N LEU A 53 13.31 1.74 -48.81
CA LEU A 53 13.11 1.23 -47.47
C LEU A 53 11.60 1.10 -47.21
N LEU A 54 11.05 -0.06 -47.58
CA LEU A 54 9.80 -0.54 -46.97
C LEU A 54 10.07 -0.73 -45.48
N ALA A 55 9.91 0.34 -44.72
CA ALA A 55 9.89 0.28 -43.27
C ALA A 55 8.70 -0.57 -42.86
N ILE A 56 8.98 -1.85 -42.57
CA ILE A 56 8.01 -2.75 -41.97
C ILE A 56 7.62 -2.12 -40.65
N LEU A 57 6.39 -1.61 -40.58
CA LEU A 57 5.81 -1.07 -39.36
C LEU A 57 5.54 -2.25 -38.42
N GLU A 58 6.57 -2.67 -37.69
CA GLU A 58 6.39 -3.54 -36.54
C GLU A 58 5.42 -2.85 -35.59
N PRO A 59 4.29 -3.48 -35.24
CA PRO A 59 3.36 -2.87 -34.31
C PRO A 59 4.04 -2.81 -32.95
N SER A 60 4.41 -1.59 -32.53
CA SER A 60 4.83 -1.34 -31.16
C SER A 60 3.74 -1.87 -30.24
N ILE A 61 4.05 -2.96 -29.52
CA ILE A 61 3.14 -3.57 -28.56
C ILE A 61 3.06 -2.60 -27.39
N ALA A 62 2.13 -1.66 -27.49
CA ALA A 62 1.89 -0.68 -26.45
C ALA A 62 1.51 -1.42 -25.17
N THR A 63 2.38 -1.34 -24.17
CA THR A 63 2.08 -1.82 -22.82
C THR A 63 0.73 -1.25 -22.40
N PRO A 64 -0.22 -2.08 -21.92
CA PRO A 64 -1.52 -1.57 -21.49
C PRO A 64 -1.33 -0.42 -20.51
N ALA A 65 -2.03 0.69 -20.76
CA ALA A 65 -1.98 1.83 -19.85
C ALA A 65 -2.30 1.37 -18.42
N PRO A 66 -1.60 1.90 -17.39
CA PRO A 66 -1.91 1.56 -16.00
C PRO A 66 -3.38 1.84 -15.71
N LYS A 67 -3.99 1.06 -14.83
CA LYS A 67 -5.40 1.25 -14.42
C LYS A 67 -5.48 2.09 -13.14
N PRO A 68 -6.56 2.86 -12.95
CA PRO A 68 -6.85 3.52 -11.67
C PRO A 68 -6.84 2.52 -10.51
N GLN A 69 -6.09 2.84 -9.45
CA GLN A 69 -5.93 1.98 -8.27
C GLN A 69 -5.80 2.78 -6.98
N LEU A 70 -6.09 2.12 -5.85
CA LEU A 70 -5.66 2.57 -4.53
C LEU A 70 -4.36 1.88 -4.14
N VAL A 71 -3.50 2.59 -3.40
CA VAL A 71 -2.33 2.00 -2.74
C VAL A 71 -2.26 2.48 -1.29
N LEU A 72 -2.27 1.55 -0.34
CA LEU A 72 -2.13 1.84 1.09
C LEU A 72 -0.71 1.49 1.53
N GLY A 73 0.05 2.50 1.93
CA GLY A 73 1.39 2.34 2.52
C GLY A 73 1.48 2.95 3.91
N ARG A 74 2.28 2.34 4.78
CA ARG A 74 2.52 2.89 6.12
C ARG A 74 3.44 4.11 6.04
N THR A 75 3.28 5.07 6.96
CA THR A 75 4.21 6.21 7.09
C THR A 75 4.87 6.24 8.46
N ASP A 76 5.96 7.01 8.58
CA ASP A 76 6.65 7.24 9.85
C ASP A 76 5.88 8.18 10.81
N ARG A 77 4.74 8.74 10.37
CA ARG A 77 3.91 9.63 11.20
C ARG A 77 3.03 8.82 12.15
N LEU A 78 2.84 9.33 13.36
CA LEU A 78 1.94 8.80 14.38
C LEU A 78 0.89 9.84 14.77
N ILE A 79 -0.28 9.41 15.22
CA ILE A 79 -1.25 10.29 15.89
C ILE A 79 -0.74 10.55 17.32
N SER A 80 -0.37 11.79 17.62
CA SER A 80 0.35 12.16 18.86
C SER A 80 -0.36 11.83 20.18
N SER A 81 -1.70 11.73 20.18
CA SER A 81 -2.51 11.45 21.38
C SER A 81 -2.57 9.96 21.76
N THR A 82 -2.38 9.06 20.79
CA THR A 82 -2.67 7.63 20.93
C THR A 82 -1.56 6.70 20.41
N GLY A 83 -0.62 7.23 19.62
CA GLY A 83 0.48 6.46 19.03
C GLY A 83 0.08 5.62 17.80
N ASP A 84 -1.12 5.78 17.27
CA ASP A 84 -1.55 5.08 16.05
C ASP A 84 -0.66 5.45 14.86
N PRO A 85 -0.13 4.47 14.11
CA PRO A 85 0.56 4.76 12.86
C PRO A 85 -0.40 5.32 11.82
N ILE A 86 -0.02 6.44 11.21
CA ILE A 86 -0.74 7.01 10.08
C ILE A 86 -0.30 6.29 8.81
N TRP A 87 -1.27 5.75 8.10
CA TRP A 87 -1.13 5.17 6.77
C TRP A 87 -1.50 6.22 5.71
N ASN A 88 -0.83 6.19 4.57
CA ASN A 88 -1.10 7.03 3.42
C ASN A 88 -1.89 6.18 2.41
N LEU A 89 -3.20 6.43 2.33
CA LEU A 89 -4.03 5.86 1.28
C LEU A 89 -3.93 6.77 0.04
N ARG A 90 -3.24 6.25 -0.97
CA ARG A 90 -3.03 6.92 -2.26
C ARG A 90 -4.12 6.52 -3.24
N LEU A 91 -4.63 7.47 -4.01
CA LEU A 91 -5.38 7.21 -5.24
C LEU A 91 -4.50 7.60 -6.42
N GLU A 92 -4.20 6.61 -7.26
CA GLU A 92 -3.36 6.72 -8.44
C GLU A 92 -4.26 6.59 -9.68
N VAL A 93 -4.46 7.69 -10.41
CA VAL A 93 -5.22 7.73 -11.67
C VAL A 93 -4.26 8.17 -12.78
N PRO A 94 -4.16 7.41 -13.90
CA PRO A 94 -3.25 7.73 -14.99
C PRO A 94 -3.44 9.15 -15.52
N GLY A 95 -2.34 9.89 -15.68
CA GLY A 95 -2.35 11.27 -16.17
C GLY A 95 -2.90 12.31 -15.18
N GLN A 96 -3.22 11.93 -13.93
CA GLN A 96 -3.64 12.85 -12.88
C GLN A 96 -2.62 12.89 -11.72
N PRO A 97 -2.53 14.00 -10.96
CA PRO A 97 -1.74 14.04 -9.73
C PRO A 97 -2.28 13.05 -8.71
N VAL A 98 -1.38 12.29 -8.07
CA VAL A 98 -1.72 11.36 -6.99
C VAL A 98 -2.43 12.11 -5.86
N ARG A 99 -3.55 11.55 -5.39
CA ARG A 99 -4.26 12.04 -4.20
C ARG A 99 -3.83 11.24 -2.99
N HIS A 100 -3.74 11.89 -1.84
CA HIS A 100 -3.26 11.32 -0.58
C HIS A 100 -4.28 11.56 0.52
N TYR A 101 -4.57 10.52 1.30
CA TYR A 101 -5.53 10.58 2.40
C TYR A 101 -4.96 9.88 3.63
N ASP A 102 -5.06 10.54 4.78
CA ASP A 102 -4.56 10.01 6.05
C ASP A 102 -5.56 9.00 6.65
N ALA A 103 -5.05 7.79 6.92
CA ALA A 103 -5.82 6.66 7.39
C ALA A 103 -5.15 5.95 8.58
N VAL A 104 -5.93 5.13 9.28
CA VAL A 104 -5.47 4.19 10.31
C VAL A 104 -5.90 2.77 9.92
N SER A 105 -5.15 1.77 10.37
CA SER A 105 -5.50 0.36 10.18
C SER A 105 -5.09 -0.49 11.37
N GLY A 106 -6.02 -1.28 11.90
CA GLY A 106 -5.84 -1.98 13.17
C GLY A 106 -5.88 -1.04 14.37
N ARG A 107 -5.99 -1.58 15.60
CA ARG A 107 -5.95 -0.77 16.83
C ARG A 107 -4.49 -0.38 17.16
N ALA A 108 -4.27 0.76 17.81
CA ALA A 108 -2.95 1.24 18.25
C ALA A 108 -2.08 0.14 18.90
N HIS A 109 -2.65 -0.60 19.86
CA HIS A 109 -1.97 -1.63 20.64
C HIS A 109 -1.86 -3.00 19.94
N ARG A 110 -2.18 -3.09 18.64
CA ARG A 110 -2.25 -4.35 17.86
C ARG A 110 -1.46 -4.32 16.55
N GLN A 111 -0.66 -3.28 16.31
CA GLN A 111 0.11 -3.08 15.08
C GLN A 111 1.12 -4.20 14.77
N GLN A 112 1.57 -4.96 15.79
CA GLN A 112 2.50 -6.08 15.66
C GLN A 112 1.82 -7.47 15.81
N ALA A 113 0.48 -7.52 15.83
CA ALA A 113 -0.25 -8.78 15.86
C ALA A 113 -0.31 -9.41 14.45
N ASN A 114 -0.53 -10.73 14.39
CA ASN A 114 -0.65 -11.45 13.13
C ASN A 114 -1.74 -10.83 12.23
N ARG A 115 -1.33 -10.28 11.07
CA ARG A 115 -2.19 -9.60 10.11
C ARG A 115 -3.17 -10.56 9.44
N ASP A 116 -2.81 -11.83 9.25
CA ASP A 116 -3.65 -12.85 8.59
C ASP A 116 -4.70 -13.50 9.50
N GLN A 117 -4.57 -13.36 10.81
CA GLN A 117 -5.48 -13.99 11.76
C GLN A 117 -6.81 -13.22 11.88
N MET A 118 -7.92 -13.95 11.74
CA MET A 118 -9.26 -13.41 11.97
C MET A 118 -9.40 -12.84 13.40
N GLY A 119 -10.00 -11.66 13.53
CA GLY A 119 -10.20 -11.00 14.82
C GLY A 119 -8.93 -10.51 15.52
N SER A 120 -7.76 -10.56 14.87
CA SER A 120 -6.48 -10.14 15.49
C SER A 120 -6.43 -8.65 15.86
N LYS A 121 -7.30 -7.84 15.24
CA LYS A 121 -7.31 -6.35 15.29
C LYS A 121 -6.01 -5.70 14.81
N ALA A 122 -5.15 -6.46 14.15
CA ALA A 122 -3.98 -5.97 13.43
C ALA A 122 -4.41 -5.17 12.17
N PRO A 123 -3.50 -4.39 11.55
CA PRO A 123 -3.68 -3.86 10.20
C PRO A 123 -4.06 -4.94 9.18
N LEU A 124 -4.60 -4.53 8.02
CA LEU A 124 -4.80 -5.46 6.89
C LEU A 124 -3.47 -6.15 6.52
N PRO A 125 -3.46 -7.44 6.15
CA PRO A 125 -2.29 -8.08 5.55
C PRO A 125 -1.95 -7.44 4.20
N SER A 126 -0.66 -7.45 3.87
CA SER A 126 -0.16 -6.91 2.59
C SER A 126 -0.58 -7.78 1.42
N GLY A 127 -0.72 -7.17 0.25
CA GLY A 127 -1.18 -7.85 -0.96
C GLY A 127 -2.25 -7.09 -1.72
N LYS A 128 -2.87 -7.76 -2.69
CA LYS A 128 -3.88 -7.17 -3.57
C LYS A 128 -5.29 -7.50 -3.10
N TYR A 129 -6.18 -6.53 -3.26
CA TYR A 129 -7.59 -6.60 -2.91
C TYR A 129 -8.43 -6.07 -4.06
N THR A 130 -9.61 -6.65 -4.28
CA THR A 130 -10.65 -6.05 -5.12
C THR A 130 -11.48 -5.06 -4.29
N LEU A 131 -12.01 -4.03 -4.94
CA LEU A 131 -12.99 -3.12 -4.34
C LEU A 131 -14.41 -3.55 -4.73
N GLY A 132 -15.30 -3.56 -3.73
CA GLY A 132 -16.74 -3.59 -3.92
C GLY A 132 -17.31 -2.22 -4.33
N PRO A 133 -18.64 -2.10 -4.44
CA PRO A 133 -19.31 -0.84 -4.70
C PRO A 133 -19.10 0.17 -3.55
N VAL A 134 -19.34 1.44 -3.85
CA VAL A 134 -19.31 2.53 -2.87
C VAL A 134 -20.72 2.73 -2.31
N GLU A 135 -20.95 2.19 -1.12
CA GLU A 135 -22.26 2.05 -0.48
C GLU A 135 -22.50 3.19 0.52
N PRO A 136 -23.58 4.00 0.38
CA PRO A 136 -23.95 4.97 1.39
C PRO A 136 -24.52 4.26 2.63
N LEU A 137 -24.08 4.67 3.82
CA LEU A 137 -24.64 4.21 5.08
C LEU A 137 -25.66 5.20 5.61
N ALA A 138 -26.73 4.71 6.23
CA ALA A 138 -27.70 5.55 6.92
C ALA A 138 -27.05 6.24 8.13
N GLU A 139 -27.39 7.52 8.35
CA GLU A 139 -26.78 8.32 9.42
C GLU A 139 -27.04 7.71 10.80
N GLY A 140 -25.98 7.58 11.60
CA GLY A 140 -26.04 7.00 12.95
C GLY A 140 -26.22 5.46 13.00
N ALA A 141 -26.45 4.78 11.89
CA ALA A 141 -26.70 3.32 11.87
C ALA A 141 -25.50 2.50 12.37
N TYR A 142 -24.27 3.01 12.18
CA TYR A 142 -23.03 2.35 12.57
C TYR A 142 -22.08 3.37 13.19
N PRO A 143 -22.04 3.56 14.52
CA PRO A 143 -21.24 4.63 15.15
C PRO A 143 -19.74 4.60 14.84
N GLU A 144 -19.18 3.42 14.54
CA GLU A 144 -17.76 3.23 14.19
C GLU A 144 -17.49 3.35 12.68
N LEU A 145 -18.52 3.51 11.83
CA LEU A 145 -18.40 3.62 10.38
C LEU A 145 -19.00 4.96 9.91
N GLY A 146 -18.23 5.72 9.13
CA GLY A 146 -18.71 6.98 8.53
C GLY A 146 -19.88 6.81 7.54
N PRO A 147 -20.25 7.89 6.81
CA PRO A 147 -21.41 7.89 5.90
C PRO A 147 -21.29 6.96 4.67
N VAL A 148 -20.16 6.27 4.49
CA VAL A 148 -19.88 5.42 3.33
C VAL A 148 -19.10 4.18 3.78
N TRP A 149 -19.45 3.04 3.20
CA TRP A 149 -18.68 1.80 3.23
C TRP A 149 -18.21 1.45 1.81
N ILE A 150 -16.99 0.91 1.70
CA ILE A 150 -16.48 0.30 0.47
C ILE A 150 -15.86 -1.03 0.86
N GLY A 151 -16.52 -2.15 0.55
CA GLY A 151 -15.98 -3.47 0.86
C GLY A 151 -14.68 -3.74 0.09
N ILE A 152 -13.76 -4.51 0.68
CA ILE A 152 -12.55 -4.99 0.01
C ILE A 152 -12.32 -6.47 0.31
N GLU A 153 -12.00 -7.26 -0.72
CA GLU A 153 -11.78 -8.71 -0.60
C GLU A 153 -10.37 -9.07 -1.08
N PRO A 154 -9.56 -9.80 -0.29
CA PRO A 154 -8.21 -10.19 -0.66
C PRO A 154 -8.20 -11.13 -1.87
N THR A 155 -7.30 -10.90 -2.83
CA THR A 155 -7.09 -11.80 -3.97
C THR A 155 -6.10 -12.92 -3.66
N PHE A 156 -5.93 -13.27 -2.38
CA PHE A 156 -4.93 -14.20 -1.85
C PHE A 156 -5.46 -14.91 -0.60
N THR A 157 -4.85 -16.05 -0.26
CA THR A 157 -5.26 -16.84 0.90
C THR A 157 -4.86 -16.15 2.20
N THR A 158 -5.85 -15.73 2.99
CA THR A 158 -5.68 -15.19 4.35
C THR A 158 -6.86 -15.65 5.22
N GLY A 159 -6.76 -15.50 6.55
CA GLY A 159 -7.86 -15.73 7.49
C GLY A 159 -8.78 -14.51 7.68
N ARG A 160 -8.43 -13.35 7.10
CA ARG A 160 -9.17 -12.08 7.25
C ARG A 160 -10.41 -12.02 6.35
N ARG A 161 -11.54 -11.55 6.90
CA ARG A 161 -12.84 -11.39 6.22
C ARG A 161 -13.51 -10.10 6.69
N VAL A 162 -14.54 -9.66 5.97
CA VAL A 162 -15.37 -8.48 6.31
C VAL A 162 -14.49 -7.23 6.49
N LEU A 163 -13.71 -6.92 5.46
CA LEU A 163 -12.83 -5.77 5.41
C LEU A 163 -13.45 -4.67 4.54
N GLY A 164 -13.07 -3.42 4.80
CA GLY A 164 -13.52 -2.29 3.99
C GLY A 164 -12.73 -1.01 4.23
N ILE A 165 -13.11 0.01 3.47
CA ILE A 165 -12.69 1.40 3.62
C ILE A 165 -13.90 2.18 4.16
N HIS A 166 -13.71 2.92 5.24
CA HIS A 166 -14.72 3.77 5.88
C HIS A 166 -14.03 4.94 6.61
N GLN A 167 -14.79 5.86 7.21
CA GLN A 167 -14.24 6.80 8.19
C GLN A 167 -14.09 6.06 9.52
N ASP A 168 -13.01 6.31 10.26
CA ASP A 168 -12.86 5.89 11.66
C ASP A 168 -13.02 7.10 12.60
N PRO A 169 -14.18 7.30 13.23
CA PRO A 169 -14.39 8.39 14.19
C PRO A 169 -13.61 8.23 15.50
N SER A 170 -13.05 7.05 15.78
CA SER A 170 -12.30 6.76 17.01
C SER A 170 -10.81 7.17 16.92
N ALA A 171 -10.33 7.44 15.71
CA ALA A 171 -8.93 7.78 15.43
C ALA A 171 -8.44 8.98 16.26
N GLY A 172 -7.43 8.73 17.10
CA GLY A 172 -6.82 9.72 17.99
C GLY A 172 -7.54 10.01 19.30
N LEU A 173 -8.68 9.36 19.59
CA LEU A 173 -9.51 9.74 20.74
C LEU A 173 -9.12 9.06 22.08
N ASN A 174 -8.87 7.75 22.09
CA ASN A 174 -8.60 6.99 23.32
C ASN A 174 -7.94 5.63 23.03
N GLY A 175 -7.81 4.75 24.04
CA GLY A 175 -7.17 3.43 23.90
C GLY A 175 -7.84 2.44 22.93
N ASN A 176 -9.06 2.74 22.45
CA ASN A 176 -9.73 2.01 21.37
C ASN A 176 -9.49 2.62 19.97
N SER A 177 -8.62 3.62 19.83
CA SER A 177 -8.28 4.24 18.54
C SER A 177 -7.74 3.24 17.51
N GLY A 178 -7.98 3.57 16.23
CA GLY A 178 -7.69 2.73 15.06
C GLY A 178 -8.81 1.72 14.79
N THR A 179 -8.78 1.01 13.66
CA THR A 179 -9.89 0.11 13.26
C THR A 179 -9.76 -1.29 13.87
N LEU A 180 -10.73 -2.19 13.61
CA LEU A 180 -10.56 -3.63 13.83
C LEU A 180 -9.70 -4.32 12.73
N GLY A 181 -8.98 -3.53 11.94
CA GLY A 181 -8.18 -3.95 10.79
C GLY A 181 -8.87 -3.76 9.45
N CYS A 182 -9.75 -2.76 9.36
CA CYS A 182 -10.20 -2.11 8.13
C CYS A 182 -9.28 -0.93 7.78
N ILE A 183 -9.56 -0.20 6.71
CA ILE A 183 -8.93 1.09 6.39
C ILE A 183 -9.86 2.20 6.88
N GLY A 184 -9.44 2.90 7.94
CA GLY A 184 -10.19 3.99 8.56
C GLY A 184 -9.64 5.34 8.15
N LEU A 185 -10.34 6.08 7.28
CA LEU A 185 -10.02 7.48 6.97
C LEU A 185 -10.27 8.33 8.22
N ILE A 186 -9.28 9.15 8.59
CA ILE A 186 -9.39 10.01 9.78
C ILE A 186 -10.42 11.14 9.54
N SER A 187 -10.51 11.63 8.31
CA SER A 187 -11.40 12.74 7.92
C SER A 187 -12.66 12.25 7.19
N LYS A 188 -13.85 12.67 7.69
CA LYS A 188 -15.15 12.46 7.02
C LYS A 188 -15.19 13.07 5.61
N ARG A 189 -14.59 14.26 5.45
CA ARG A 189 -14.51 14.99 4.17
C ARG A 189 -13.70 14.17 3.15
N ASP A 190 -12.60 13.60 3.60
CA ASP A 190 -11.65 12.86 2.77
C ASP A 190 -12.26 11.53 2.30
N LEU A 191 -13.01 10.83 3.17
CA LEU A 191 -13.83 9.69 2.76
C LEU A 191 -14.82 10.07 1.66
N LEU A 192 -15.54 11.19 1.80
CA LEU A 192 -16.54 11.61 0.82
C LEU A 192 -15.88 11.96 -0.53
N GLU A 193 -14.76 12.69 -0.52
CA GLU A 193 -13.99 12.99 -1.74
C GLU A 193 -13.49 11.71 -2.42
N LEU A 194 -12.81 10.83 -1.68
CA LEU A 194 -12.31 9.55 -2.15
C LEU A 194 -13.45 8.68 -2.72
N SER A 195 -14.60 8.62 -2.03
CA SER A 195 -15.75 7.83 -2.45
C SER A 195 -16.33 8.29 -3.79
N ASN A 196 -16.28 9.59 -4.08
CA ASN A 196 -16.68 10.14 -5.37
C ASN A 196 -15.64 9.81 -6.45
N LEU A 197 -14.34 10.00 -6.14
CA LEU A 197 -13.26 9.71 -7.08
C LEU A 197 -13.18 8.22 -7.47
N ILE A 198 -13.41 7.30 -6.52
CA ILE A 198 -13.50 5.85 -6.79
C ILE A 198 -14.62 5.53 -7.79
N ARG A 199 -15.77 6.21 -7.70
CA ARG A 199 -16.89 6.04 -8.64
C ARG A 199 -16.56 6.57 -10.02
N VAL A 200 -16.10 7.82 -10.14
CA VAL A 200 -15.89 8.47 -11.45
C VAL A 200 -14.64 7.98 -12.19
N SER A 201 -13.64 7.45 -11.47
CA SER A 201 -12.42 6.90 -12.05
C SER A 201 -12.43 5.38 -12.19
N ASP A 202 -13.58 4.71 -12.02
CA ASP A 202 -13.74 3.25 -12.16
C ASP A 202 -12.68 2.44 -11.37
N VAL A 203 -12.38 2.84 -10.14
CA VAL A 203 -11.34 2.19 -9.33
C VAL A 203 -11.83 0.81 -8.88
N ARG A 204 -11.03 -0.23 -9.11
CA ARG A 204 -11.40 -1.64 -8.82
C ARG A 204 -10.39 -2.40 -7.97
N MET A 205 -9.19 -1.86 -7.77
CA MET A 205 -8.08 -2.53 -7.09
C MET A 205 -7.50 -1.68 -5.97
N LEU A 206 -7.10 -2.35 -4.89
CA LEU A 206 -6.28 -1.83 -3.81
C LEU A 206 -5.01 -2.71 -3.71
N LEU A 207 -3.86 -2.07 -3.59
CA LEU A 207 -2.62 -2.69 -3.13
C LEU A 207 -2.35 -2.24 -1.69
N VAL A 208 -2.07 -3.20 -0.80
CA VAL A 208 -1.55 -2.91 0.55
C VAL A 208 -0.06 -3.26 0.56
N GLU A 209 0.76 -2.26 0.86
CA GLU A 209 2.21 -2.36 1.02
C GLU A 209 2.58 -2.82 2.46
N ASP A 210 3.81 -3.27 2.66
CA ASP A 210 4.36 -3.65 3.98
C ASP A 210 4.85 -2.43 4.80
#